data_AF-A0A498FAG7-F1
#
_entry.id   AF-A0A498FAG7-F1
#
_cell.length_a   1.000
_cell.length_b   1.000
_cell.length_c   1.000
_cell.angle_alpha   90.00
_cell.angle_beta   90.00
_cell.angle_gamma   90.00
#
_symmetry.space_group_name_H-M   'P 1'
#
loop_
_entity.id
_entity.type
_entity.pdbx_description
1 polymer ?
#
loop_
_entity_poly.entity_id
_entity_poly.type
_entity_poly.pdbx_seq_one_letter_code
_entity_poly.pdbx_strand_id
1 'polypeptide(L)'
;VQEIDLTVTTAAGDREYTITPALIDAVGRRETDGDIDTYIDRHGVAGLATALTYAVARERGEVTHRLMAEDLNISPLAAEMILQALRPVVHEHYDIEEAGTGLDELDRQRRN
;
A
#
# COMPACT_ATOMS: atom_id res chain seq x y z
N VAL A 1 -8.56 17.51 7.35
CA VAL A 1 -7.23 17.76 6.75
C VAL A 1 -7.47 18.00 5.27
N GLN A 2 -6.78 18.96 4.64
CA GLN A 2 -6.95 19.21 3.20
C GLN A 2 -6.01 18.27 2.45
N GLU A 3 -6.56 17.47 1.53
CA GLU A 3 -5.78 16.60 0.65
C GLU A 3 -4.92 17.45 -0.29
N ILE A 4 -3.64 17.12 -0.41
CA ILE A 4 -2.71 17.76 -1.33
C ILE A 4 -2.24 16.69 -2.31
N ASP A 5 -2.67 16.80 -3.56
CA ASP A 5 -2.16 15.99 -4.65
C ASP A 5 -1.04 16.74 -5.36
N LEU A 6 0.10 16.07 -5.53
CA LEU A 6 1.28 16.60 -6.21
C LEU A 6 1.35 16.00 -7.61
N THR A 7 1.11 16.81 -8.63
CA THR A 7 1.26 16.38 -10.01
C THR A 7 2.66 16.71 -10.54
N VAL A 8 3.34 15.72 -11.11
CA VAL A 8 4.63 15.90 -11.81
C VAL A 8 4.45 15.64 -13.30
N THR A 9 4.83 16.62 -14.10
CA THR A 9 4.92 16.51 -15.56
C THR A 9 6.38 16.35 -15.96
N THR A 10 6.68 15.36 -16.80
CA THR A 10 8.04 15.20 -17.33
C THR A 10 8.36 16.34 -18.30
N ALA A 11 9.64 16.63 -18.50
CA ALA A 11 10.08 17.67 -19.46
C ALA A 11 9.62 17.39 -20.92
N ALA A 12 9.26 16.14 -21.23
CA ALA A 12 8.69 15.76 -22.52
C ALA A 12 7.17 16.07 -22.64
N GLY A 13 6.51 16.42 -21.53
CA GLY A 13 5.12 16.89 -21.49
C GLY A 13 4.06 15.83 -21.83
N ASP A 14 4.46 14.60 -22.08
CA ASP A 14 3.62 13.53 -22.60
C ASP A 14 3.06 12.61 -21.51
N ARG A 15 3.54 12.74 -20.27
CA ARG A 15 3.08 11.94 -19.12
C ARG A 15 2.94 12.79 -17.86
N GLU A 16 1.79 12.63 -17.23
CA GLU A 16 1.42 13.20 -15.95
C GLU A 16 1.42 12.11 -14.89
N TYR A 17 2.09 12.37 -13.77
CA TYR A 17 2.16 11.44 -12.64
C TYR A 17 1.56 12.11 -11.41
N THR A 18 0.63 11.43 -10.74
CA THR A 18 0.12 11.86 -9.43
C THR A 18 0.99 11.23 -8.34
N ILE A 19 1.59 12.07 -7.51
CA ILE A 19 2.29 11.67 -6.29
C ILE A 19 1.31 11.86 -5.13
N THR A 20 0.87 10.74 -4.54
CA THR A 20 -0.03 10.75 -3.39
C THR A 20 0.75 10.92 -2.09
N PRO A 21 0.15 11.49 -1.03
CA PRO A 21 0.76 11.52 0.31
C PRO A 21 1.20 10.14 0.81
N ALA A 22 0.40 9.10 0.54
CA ALA A 22 0.72 7.72 0.88
C ALA A 22 2.00 7.22 0.18
N LEU A 23 2.22 7.58 -1.08
CA LEU A 23 3.44 7.22 -1.79
C LEU A 23 4.66 7.96 -1.22
N ILE A 24 4.51 9.22 -0.83
CA ILE A 24 5.59 9.99 -0.19
C ILE A 24 5.99 9.35 1.14
N ASP A 25 5.02 9.00 1.98
CA ASP A 25 5.26 8.31 3.24
C ASP A 25 5.94 6.96 3.03
N ALA A 26 5.41 6.13 2.11
CA ALA A 26 6.03 4.85 1.76
C ALA A 26 7.50 5.00 1.32
N VAL A 27 7.81 6.00 0.49
CA VAL A 27 9.20 6.28 0.08
C VAL A 27 10.06 6.74 1.26
N GLY A 28 9.53 7.58 2.14
CA GLY A 28 10.23 8.08 3.33
C GLY A 28 10.61 6.96 4.31
N ARG A 29 9.77 5.94 4.44
CA ARG A 29 10.02 4.80 5.33
C ARG A 29 11.24 3.95 4.97
N ARG A 30 11.83 4.12 3.79
CA ARG A 30 13.08 3.44 3.42
C ARG A 30 14.21 3.66 4.43
N GLU A 31 14.20 4.77 5.16
CA GLU A 31 15.22 5.05 6.19
C GLU A 31 15.07 4.17 7.43
N THR A 32 13.90 3.57 7.64
CA THR A 32 13.53 2.83 8.85
C THR A 32 13.03 1.42 8.60
N ASP A 33 12.66 1.09 7.37
CA ASP A 33 12.11 -0.20 6.94
C ASP A 33 12.97 -0.79 5.81
N GLY A 34 13.71 -1.85 6.14
CA GLY A 34 14.64 -2.49 5.21
C GLY A 34 13.98 -3.28 4.09
N ASP A 35 12.71 -3.70 4.27
CA ASP A 35 11.96 -4.40 3.23
C ASP A 35 11.51 -3.41 2.15
N ILE A 36 11.07 -2.21 2.57
CA ILE A 36 10.79 -1.10 1.66
C ILE A 36 12.06 -0.67 0.92
N ASP A 37 13.17 -0.46 1.63
CA ASP A 37 14.43 -0.06 1.02
C ASP A 37 14.91 -1.07 -0.03
N THR A 38 14.91 -2.36 0.33
CA THR A 38 15.27 -3.46 -0.59
C THR A 38 14.33 -3.52 -1.81
N TYR A 39 13.03 -3.29 -1.61
CA TYR A 39 12.05 -3.32 -2.69
C TYR A 39 12.24 -2.14 -3.65
N ILE A 40 12.47 -0.93 -3.13
CA ILE A 40 12.78 0.26 -3.94
C ILE A 40 14.08 0.04 -4.73
N ASP A 41 15.12 -0.51 -4.10
CA ASP A 41 16.40 -0.76 -4.79
C ASP A 41 16.25 -1.74 -5.96
N ARG A 42 15.33 -2.71 -5.86
CA ARG A 42 15.09 -3.71 -6.91
C ARG A 42 14.09 -3.25 -7.97
N HIS A 43 13.03 -2.56 -7.57
CA HIS A 43 11.86 -2.28 -8.42
C HIS A 43 11.63 -0.79 -8.69
N GLY A 44 12.40 0.08 -8.04
CA GLY A 44 12.25 1.53 -8.10
C GLY A 44 10.97 2.03 -7.42
N VAL A 45 10.84 3.35 -7.34
CA VAL A 45 9.65 4.02 -6.76
C VAL A 45 8.38 3.72 -7.58
N ALA A 46 8.50 3.54 -8.90
CA ALA A 46 7.37 3.13 -9.73
C ALA A 46 6.85 1.73 -9.34
N GLY A 47 7.74 0.79 -9.06
CA GLY A 47 7.36 -0.53 -8.54
C GLY A 47 6.72 -0.43 -7.15
N LEU A 48 7.24 0.43 -6.28
CA LEU A 48 6.64 0.69 -4.96
C LEU A 48 5.22 1.27 -5.07
N ALA A 49 4.97 2.18 -6.01
CA ALA A 49 3.64 2.73 -6.25
C ALA A 49 2.64 1.64 -6.68
N THR A 50 3.07 0.71 -7.54
CA THR A 50 2.27 -0.47 -7.88
C THR A 50 2.03 -1.35 -6.66
N ALA A 51 3.06 -1.63 -5.85
CA ALA A 51 2.92 -2.42 -4.62
C ALA A 51 1.95 -1.77 -3.62
N LEU A 52 1.96 -0.44 -3.50
CA LEU A 52 1.03 0.30 -2.65
C LEU A 52 -0.41 0.16 -3.13
N THR A 53 -0.64 0.11 -4.45
CA THR A 53 -1.96 -0.17 -5.01
C THR A 53 -2.46 -1.57 -4.60
N TYR A 54 -1.59 -2.58 -4.65
CA TYR A 54 -1.92 -3.92 -4.16
C TYR A 54 -2.10 -3.96 -2.64
N ALA A 55 -1.36 -3.16 -1.87
CA ALA A 55 -1.50 -3.09 -0.42
C ALA A 55 -2.89 -2.57 -0.03
N VAL A 56 -3.36 -1.49 -0.66
CA VAL A 56 -4.72 -0.97 -0.43
C VAL A 56 -5.77 -2.03 -0.78
N ALA A 57 -5.66 -2.66 -1.94
CA ALA A 57 -6.59 -3.72 -2.36
C ALA A 57 -6.55 -4.94 -1.42
N ARG A 58 -5.37 -5.29 -0.88
CA ARG A 58 -5.22 -6.41 0.07
C ARG A 58 -5.92 -6.10 1.38
N GLU A 59 -5.73 -4.91 1.93
CA GLU A 59 -6.36 -4.51 3.19
C GLU A 59 -7.88 -4.38 3.05
N ARG A 60 -8.40 -4.17 1.83
CA ARG A 60 -9.84 -4.28 1.50
C ARG A 60 -10.33 -5.72 1.27
N GLY A 61 -9.45 -6.71 1.33
CA GLY A 61 -9.77 -8.11 1.06
C GLY A 61 -9.99 -8.46 -0.41
N GLU A 62 -9.61 -7.58 -1.34
CA GLU A 62 -9.84 -7.73 -2.77
C GLU A 62 -8.78 -8.61 -3.46
N VAL A 63 -7.55 -8.58 -2.95
CA VAL A 63 -6.40 -9.31 -3.51
C VAL A 63 -5.58 -10.02 -2.44
N THR A 64 -4.76 -10.99 -2.85
CA THR A 64 -3.82 -11.69 -1.98
C THR A 64 -2.37 -11.46 -2.43
N HIS A 65 -1.39 -11.70 -1.56
CA HIS A 65 0.02 -11.66 -1.98
C HIS A 65 0.34 -12.61 -3.14
N ARG A 66 -0.38 -13.74 -3.26
CA ARG A 66 -0.14 -14.71 -4.33
C ARG A 66 -0.54 -14.15 -5.69
N LEU A 67 -1.67 -13.45 -5.74
CA LEU A 67 -2.12 -12.78 -6.95
C LEU A 67 -1.14 -11.68 -7.36
N MET A 68 -0.72 -10.82 -6.42
CA MET A 68 0.32 -9.81 -6.69
C MET A 68 1.63 -10.44 -7.19
N ALA A 69 2.07 -11.54 -6.58
CA ALA A 69 3.29 -12.22 -6.97
C ALA A 69 3.23 -12.74 -8.41
N GLU A 70 2.09 -13.29 -8.80
CA GLU A 70 1.83 -13.74 -10.18
C GLU A 70 1.82 -12.54 -11.15
N ASP A 71 1.04 -11.50 -10.85
CA ASP A 71 0.89 -10.33 -11.72
C ASP A 71 2.21 -9.58 -11.93
N LEU A 72 3.03 -9.47 -10.88
CA LEU A 72 4.31 -8.75 -10.92
C LEU A 72 5.50 -9.66 -11.22
N ASN A 73 5.27 -10.96 -11.40
CA ASN A 73 6.31 -11.97 -11.61
C ASN A 73 7.44 -11.89 -10.57
N ILE A 74 7.07 -11.80 -9.29
CA ILE A 74 7.98 -11.80 -8.14
C ILE A 74 7.72 -13.02 -7.25
N SER A 75 8.61 -13.31 -6.30
CA SER A 75 8.37 -14.42 -5.39
C SER A 75 7.20 -14.12 -4.45
N PRO A 76 6.37 -15.11 -4.07
CA PRO A 76 5.29 -14.92 -3.10
C PRO A 76 5.77 -14.36 -1.75
N LEU A 77 7.00 -14.71 -1.34
CA LEU A 77 7.62 -14.16 -0.14
C LEU A 77 7.92 -12.67 -0.29
N ALA A 78 8.50 -12.25 -1.42
CA ALA A 78 8.77 -10.83 -1.66
C ALA A 78 7.47 -10.01 -1.70
N ALA A 79 6.42 -10.55 -2.32
CA ALA A 79 5.09 -9.93 -2.32
C ALA A 79 4.52 -9.82 -0.90
N GLU A 80 4.58 -10.88 -0.08
CA GLU A 80 4.09 -10.81 1.30
C GLU A 80 4.88 -9.80 2.15
N MET A 81 6.21 -9.80 2.05
CA MET A 81 7.06 -8.88 2.81
C MET A 81 6.73 -7.42 2.51
N ILE A 82 6.67 -7.03 1.22
CA ILE A 82 6.35 -5.64 0.87
C ILE A 82 4.92 -5.27 1.25
N LEU A 83 3.96 -6.19 1.14
CA LEU A 83 2.58 -5.93 1.57
C LEU A 83 2.47 -5.73 3.09
N GLN A 84 3.22 -6.50 3.88
CA GLN A 84 3.29 -6.28 5.34
C GLN A 84 3.97 -4.95 5.68
N ALA A 85 5.06 -4.61 5.01
CA ALA A 85 5.78 -3.35 5.25
C ALA A 85 4.94 -2.11 4.87
N LEU A 86 4.09 -2.22 3.84
CA LEU A 86 3.19 -1.14 3.40
C LEU A 86 1.88 -1.06 4.19
N ARG A 87 1.54 -2.08 4.99
CA ARG A 87 0.28 -2.10 5.76
C ARG A 87 0.09 -0.88 6.67
N PRO A 88 1.11 -0.40 7.43
CA PRO A 88 0.97 0.81 8.23
C PRO A 88 0.70 2.06 7.38
N VAL A 89 1.34 2.20 6.21
CA VAL A 89 1.08 3.30 5.27
C VAL A 89 -0.38 3.28 4.84
N VAL A 90 -0.91 2.10 4.54
CA VAL A 90 -2.31 1.97 4.12
C VAL A 90 -3.26 2.41 5.23
N HIS A 91 -3.06 1.96 6.46
CA HIS A 91 -3.92 2.33 7.59
C HIS A 91 -3.82 3.80 8.00
N GLU A 92 -2.69 4.47 7.73
CA GLU A 92 -2.52 5.89 8.04
C GLU A 92 -3.15 6.83 6.99
N HIS A 93 -3.24 6.39 5.73
CA HIS A 93 -3.68 7.24 4.62
C HIS A 93 -5.02 6.84 3.99
N TYR A 94 -5.53 5.64 4.27
CA TYR A 94 -6.80 5.17 3.74
C TYR A 94 -7.71 4.70 4.88
N ASP A 95 -9.00 5.06 4.81
CA ASP A 95 -10.03 4.47 5.67
C ASP A 95 -10.25 3.01 5.26
N ILE A 96 -9.47 2.12 5.87
CA ILE A 96 -9.69 0.68 5.84
C ILE A 96 -10.40 0.28 7.14
N GLU A 97 -11.63 -0.20 7.03
CA GLU A 97 -12.27 -0.88 8.15
C GLU A 97 -11.49 -2.18 8.45
N GLU A 98 -10.85 -2.27 9.63
CA GLU A 98 -10.26 -3.54 10.05
C GLU A 98 -11.37 -4.61 10.06
N ALA A 99 -11.23 -5.60 9.20
CA ALA A 99 -12.04 -6.81 9.19
C ALA A 99 -11.84 -7.56 10.52
N GLY A 100 -12.54 -7.12 11.55
CA GLY A 100 -12.36 -7.58 12.93
C GLY A 100 -13.25 -6.84 13.94
N THR A 101 -13.58 -5.58 13.69
CA THR A 101 -14.45 -4.79 14.59
C THR A 101 -15.93 -5.21 14.56
N GLY A 102 -16.36 -5.95 13.53
CA GLY A 102 -17.75 -6.42 13.40
C GLY A 102 -18.13 -7.58 14.32
N LEU A 103 -17.18 -8.41 14.78
CA LEU A 103 -17.51 -9.54 15.68
C LEU A 103 -17.82 -9.07 17.11
N ASP A 104 -17.11 -8.07 17.59
CA ASP A 104 -17.31 -7.50 18.93
C ASP A 104 -18.64 -6.74 19.07
N GLU A 105 -19.14 -6.15 17.97
CA GLU A 105 -20.43 -5.44 17.95
C GLU A 105 -21.62 -6.42 18.00
N LEU A 106 -21.52 -7.54 17.26
CA LEU A 106 -22.56 -8.59 17.22
C LEU A 106 -22.73 -9.27 18.59
N ASP A 107 -21.64 -9.42 19.35
CA ASP A 107 -21.64 -10.00 20.69
C ASP A 107 -22.18 -9.05 21.79
N ARG A 108 -22.24 -7.74 21.53
CA ARG A 108 -22.98 -6.80 22.40
C ARG A 108 -24.47 -6.84 22.12
N GLN A 109 -24.87 -6.98 20.86
CA GLN A 109 -26.29 -6.99 20.48
C GLN A 109 -27.04 -8.26 20.93
N ARG A 110 -26.34 -9.38 21.11
CA ARG A 110 -26.89 -10.64 21.66
C ARG A 110 -27.11 -10.64 23.18
N ARG A 111 -26.66 -9.60 23.88
CA ARG A 111 -26.69 -9.50 25.36
C ARG A 111 -27.73 -8.50 25.89
N ASN A 112 -28.52 -7.86 25.03
CA ASN A 112 -29.61 -6.94 25.38
C ASN A 112 -30.97 -7.53 25.02
#